data_AF-A0A1B6F9I0-F1
#
_entry.id   AF-A0A1B6F9I0-F1
#
_cell.length_a   1.000
_cell.length_b   1.000
_cell.length_c   1.000
_cell.angle_alpha   90.00
_cell.angle_beta   90.00
_cell.angle_gamma   90.00
#
_symmetry.space_group_name_H-M   'P 1'
#
loop_
_entity.id
_entity.type
_entity.pdbx_description
1 polymer ?
#
loop_
_entity_poly.entity_id
_entity_poly.type
_entity_poly.pdbx_seq_one_letter_code
_entity_poly.pdbx_strand_id
1 'polypeptide(L)'
;TQYRAVFTDEEHIIPSRQLTLAESSIFQSWLNQKISQFLATLEQDLLRGVGSSLASLLGQCMYFGLSLSRVGADFRALVAPVFVRAVKRNLETSVRKASKKFEADMDKFTLPKNQPQAKAGTPSQKSSIKQEQPPESLLEFYPLAEYCNNLLVGLNELRLCAPLACAPHAATLLQDSLTTAARVILAFYRQEQQALSKPEKEGFSRFCLCFGEQLVPYMQRCLHAVYKPSEIAAHLGLSTFQLQQQGLTYLDQSMIVDAIGHLLPDRLQAPLIIPPSTPTAPAADEVQPEETTEEVITTET
;
A
#
# COMPACT_ATOMS: atom_id res chain seq x y z
N THR A 1 33.65 -27.98 -7.25
CA THR A 1 34.02 -29.28 -7.87
C THR A 1 35.52 -29.38 -8.05
N GLN A 2 36.18 -28.48 -8.78
CA GLN A 2 37.65 -28.50 -8.94
C GLN A 2 38.43 -28.37 -7.62
N TYR A 3 38.02 -27.48 -6.71
CA TYR A 3 38.63 -27.38 -5.38
C TYR A 3 38.62 -28.72 -4.64
N ARG A 4 37.46 -29.39 -4.60
CA ARG A 4 37.35 -30.74 -4.02
C ARG A 4 38.13 -31.82 -4.77
N ALA A 5 38.54 -31.62 -6.02
CA ALA A 5 39.31 -32.60 -6.79
C ALA A 5 40.82 -32.40 -6.63
N VAL A 6 41.26 -31.15 -6.40
CA VAL A 6 42.67 -30.79 -6.17
C VAL A 6 43.04 -30.94 -4.70
N PHE A 7 42.11 -30.66 -3.80
CA PHE A 7 42.28 -30.71 -2.35
C PHE A 7 41.46 -31.85 -1.71
N THR A 8 41.10 -32.88 -2.49
CA THR A 8 40.46 -34.09 -1.94
C THR A 8 41.37 -34.75 -0.92
N ASP A 9 40.77 -35.32 0.12
CA ASP A 9 41.38 -36.04 1.24
C ASP A 9 42.35 -37.14 0.76
N GLU A 10 43.58 -36.78 0.39
CA GLU A 10 44.71 -37.70 0.51
C GLU A 10 44.77 -38.06 1.99
N GLU A 11 44.54 -39.34 2.24
CA GLU A 11 44.51 -40.03 3.52
C GLU A 11 45.87 -39.87 4.21
N HIS A 12 46.17 -38.66 4.67
CA HIS A 12 47.29 -38.44 5.57
C HIS A 12 46.90 -39.13 6.87
N ILE A 13 47.64 -40.19 7.19
CA ILE A 13 47.59 -41.06 8.38
C ILE A 13 47.76 -40.27 9.70
N ILE A 14 47.65 -38.95 9.67
CA ILE A 14 47.73 -38.04 10.81
C ILE A 14 46.36 -37.37 10.98
N PRO A 15 45.61 -37.65 12.05
CA PRO A 15 44.28 -37.09 12.30
C PRO A 15 44.40 -35.64 12.79
N SER A 16 44.97 -34.75 11.98
CA SER A 16 45.08 -33.33 12.29
C SER A 16 43.82 -32.63 11.82
N ARG A 17 42.72 -32.82 12.57
CA ARG A 17 41.41 -32.16 12.36
C ARG A 17 41.53 -30.63 12.16
N GLN A 18 42.61 -30.01 12.63
CA GLN A 18 42.92 -28.58 12.44
C GLN A 18 43.33 -28.19 11.00
N LEU A 19 44.05 -29.03 10.26
CA LEU A 19 44.53 -28.72 8.90
C LEU A 19 43.37 -28.75 7.88
N THR A 20 42.52 -29.77 7.96
CA THR A 20 41.31 -29.89 7.12
C THR A 20 40.30 -28.77 7.38
N LEU A 21 40.20 -28.30 8.63
CA LEU A 21 39.41 -27.13 9.00
C LEU A 21 40.01 -25.83 8.42
N ALA A 22 41.34 -25.67 8.46
CA ALA A 22 42.01 -24.48 7.93
C ALA A 22 41.85 -24.36 6.41
N GLU A 23 42.04 -25.45 5.64
CA GLU A 23 41.88 -25.43 4.18
C GLU A 23 40.42 -25.16 3.78
N SER A 24 39.47 -25.84 4.42
CA SER A 24 38.05 -25.59 4.25
C SER A 24 37.68 -24.13 4.55
N SER A 25 38.32 -23.51 5.54
CA SER A 25 38.09 -22.10 5.90
C SER A 25 38.59 -21.12 4.83
N ILE A 26 39.68 -21.42 4.12
CA ILE A 26 40.22 -20.58 3.05
C ILE A 26 39.25 -20.54 1.87
N PHE A 27 38.74 -21.71 1.46
CA PHE A 27 37.74 -21.79 0.38
C PHE A 27 36.45 -21.06 0.75
N GLN A 28 35.94 -21.26 1.97
CA GLN A 28 34.73 -20.57 2.44
C GLN A 28 34.94 -19.06 2.52
N SER A 29 36.11 -18.59 2.97
CA SER A 29 36.47 -17.18 2.99
C SER A 29 36.50 -16.57 1.59
N TRP A 30 37.17 -17.23 0.64
CA TRP A 30 37.19 -16.81 -0.76
C TRP A 30 35.78 -16.78 -1.37
N LEU A 31 34.96 -17.78 -1.10
CA LEU A 31 33.60 -17.88 -1.60
C LEU A 31 32.72 -16.74 -1.06
N ASN A 32 32.81 -16.45 0.24
CA ASN A 32 32.13 -15.31 0.86
C ASN A 32 32.59 -13.98 0.26
N GLN A 33 33.89 -13.82 -0.03
CA GLN A 33 34.40 -12.64 -0.73
C GLN A 33 33.78 -12.50 -2.13
N LYS A 34 33.64 -13.60 -2.88
CA LYS A 34 33.03 -13.58 -4.22
C LYS A 34 31.53 -13.28 -4.18
N ILE A 35 30.80 -13.84 -3.22
CA ILE A 35 29.39 -13.51 -3.00
C ILE A 35 29.24 -12.03 -2.64
N SER A 36 30.10 -11.50 -1.77
CA SER A 36 30.08 -10.09 -1.39
C SER A 36 30.36 -9.16 -2.58
N GLN A 37 31.34 -9.52 -3.43
CA GLN A 37 31.62 -8.80 -4.68
C GLN A 37 30.41 -8.80 -5.62
N PHE A 38 29.77 -9.97 -5.79
CA PHE A 38 28.56 -10.09 -6.61
C PHE A 38 27.43 -9.20 -6.09
N LEU A 39 27.13 -9.25 -4.78
CA LEU A 39 26.07 -8.45 -4.17
C LEU A 39 26.34 -6.94 -4.31
N ALA A 40 27.59 -6.51 -4.13
CA ALA A 40 27.98 -5.12 -4.30
C ALA A 40 27.76 -4.64 -5.73
N THR A 41 28.19 -5.42 -6.73
CA THR A 41 27.95 -5.11 -8.15
C THR A 41 26.45 -5.07 -8.47
N LEU A 42 25.71 -6.06 -8.01
CA LEU A 42 24.25 -6.14 -8.20
C LEU A 42 23.55 -4.91 -7.61
N GLU A 43 23.92 -4.47 -6.41
CA GLU A 43 23.34 -3.28 -5.78
C GLU A 43 23.66 -2.00 -6.57
N GLN A 44 24.89 -1.87 -7.07
CA GLN A 44 25.29 -0.73 -7.92
C GLN A 44 24.54 -0.70 -9.26
N ASP A 45 24.30 -1.85 -9.88
CA ASP A 45 23.55 -1.93 -11.12
C ASP A 45 22.06 -1.65 -10.91
N LEU A 46 21.49 -2.17 -9.82
CA LEU A 46 20.11 -1.84 -9.42
C LEU A 46 19.93 -0.35 -9.11
N LEU A 47 20.95 0.32 -8.56
CA LEU A 47 20.95 1.77 -8.33
C LEU A 47 20.87 2.59 -9.63
N ARG A 48 21.43 2.09 -10.74
CA ARG A 48 21.34 2.74 -12.06
C ARG A 48 19.96 2.58 -12.71
N GLY A 49 19.17 1.61 -12.24
CA GLY A 49 17.84 1.31 -12.73
C GLY A 49 17.84 0.18 -13.75
N VAL A 50 16.88 -0.73 -13.61
CA VAL A 50 16.74 -1.95 -14.45
C VAL A 50 15.39 -2.01 -15.19
N GLY A 51 14.61 -0.94 -15.15
CA GLY A 51 13.28 -0.86 -15.77
C GLY A 51 12.38 -2.03 -15.38
N SER A 52 11.68 -2.61 -16.36
CA SER A 52 10.77 -3.74 -16.18
C SER A 52 11.47 -5.09 -15.92
N SER A 53 12.81 -5.15 -15.97
CA SER A 53 13.58 -6.39 -15.84
C SER A 53 13.82 -6.82 -14.39
N LEU A 54 13.36 -6.05 -13.40
CA LEU A 54 13.62 -6.29 -11.98
C LEU A 54 13.18 -7.69 -11.51
N ALA A 55 11.99 -8.13 -11.91
CA ALA A 55 11.47 -9.45 -11.55
C ALA A 55 12.29 -10.59 -12.18
N SER A 56 12.69 -10.43 -13.45
CA SER A 56 13.54 -11.39 -14.15
C SER A 56 14.92 -11.51 -13.48
N LEU A 57 15.54 -10.37 -13.16
CA LEU A 57 16.84 -10.33 -12.49
C LEU A 57 16.77 -10.95 -11.08
N LEU A 58 15.69 -10.71 -10.33
CA LEU A 58 15.44 -11.38 -9.05
C LEU A 58 15.38 -12.90 -9.24
N GLY A 59 14.60 -13.38 -10.21
CA GLY A 59 14.48 -14.80 -10.52
C GLY A 59 15.83 -15.44 -10.86
N GLN A 60 16.65 -14.75 -11.66
CA GLN A 60 18.01 -15.19 -12.00
C GLN A 60 18.92 -15.24 -10.78
N CYS A 61 18.90 -14.21 -9.91
CA CYS A 61 19.69 -14.21 -8.68
C CYS A 61 19.26 -15.33 -7.72
N MET A 62 17.94 -15.59 -7.63
CA MET A 62 17.40 -16.67 -6.80
C MET A 62 17.80 -18.04 -7.34
N TYR A 63 17.73 -18.25 -8.66
CA TYR A 63 18.21 -19.48 -9.29
C TYR A 63 19.73 -19.65 -9.11
N PHE A 64 20.49 -18.57 -9.23
CA PHE A 64 21.94 -18.59 -9.00
C PHE A 64 22.25 -19.01 -7.56
N GLY A 65 21.60 -18.42 -6.56
CA GLY A 65 21.76 -18.81 -5.15
C GLY A 65 21.36 -20.26 -4.87
N LEU A 66 20.27 -20.73 -5.48
CA LEU A 66 19.86 -22.13 -5.40
C LEU A 66 20.86 -23.08 -6.06
N SER A 67 21.46 -22.70 -7.18
CA SER A 67 22.46 -23.56 -7.84
C SER A 67 23.76 -23.66 -7.02
N LEU A 68 24.15 -22.59 -6.32
CA LEU A 68 25.30 -22.58 -5.41
C LEU A 68 25.03 -23.24 -4.05
N SER A 69 23.77 -23.42 -3.65
CA SER A 69 23.44 -24.17 -2.42
C SER A 69 23.92 -25.63 -2.49
N ARG A 70 24.03 -26.20 -3.70
CA ARG A 70 24.58 -27.55 -3.93
C ARG A 70 26.05 -27.70 -3.52
N VAL A 71 26.78 -26.59 -3.44
CA VAL A 71 28.17 -26.54 -2.96
C VAL A 71 28.29 -25.87 -1.58
N GLY A 72 27.16 -25.70 -0.88
CA GLY A 72 27.10 -25.17 0.48
C GLY A 72 27.05 -23.64 0.58
N ALA A 73 26.73 -22.93 -0.51
CA ALA A 73 26.78 -21.47 -0.56
C ALA A 73 25.47 -20.83 -1.02
N ASP A 74 24.40 -21.04 -0.25
CA ASP A 74 23.13 -20.36 -0.50
C ASP A 74 23.18 -18.91 0.00
N PHE A 75 23.14 -17.95 -0.92
CA PHE A 75 23.16 -16.52 -0.62
C PHE A 75 21.82 -15.83 -0.91
N ARG A 76 20.73 -16.58 -1.17
CA ARG A 76 19.40 -15.99 -1.49
C ARG A 76 18.89 -15.05 -0.40
N ALA A 77 19.17 -15.38 0.86
CA ALA A 77 18.85 -14.52 2.01
C ALA A 77 19.57 -13.16 1.96
N LEU A 78 20.74 -13.09 1.32
CA LEU A 78 21.51 -11.85 1.15
C LEU A 78 21.03 -11.04 -0.06
N VAL A 79 20.47 -11.70 -1.08
CA VAL A 79 19.89 -11.05 -2.27
C VAL A 79 18.60 -10.31 -1.92
N ALA A 80 17.74 -10.91 -1.10
CA ALA A 80 16.40 -10.37 -0.84
C ALA A 80 16.41 -8.91 -0.32
N PRO A 81 17.24 -8.52 0.68
CA PRO A 81 17.32 -7.13 1.13
C PRO A 81 17.76 -6.14 0.04
N VAL A 82 18.62 -6.55 -0.90
CA VAL A 82 19.09 -5.69 -2.00
C VAL A 82 17.92 -5.34 -2.92
N PHE A 83 17.11 -6.34 -3.29
CA PHE A 83 15.92 -6.11 -4.12
C PHE A 83 14.83 -5.34 -3.39
N VAL A 84 14.61 -5.57 -2.08
CA VAL A 84 13.69 -4.77 -1.28
C VAL A 84 14.05 -3.29 -1.34
N ARG A 85 15.35 -2.95 -1.19
CA ARG A 85 15.82 -1.55 -1.32
C ARG A 85 15.59 -0.99 -2.73
N ALA A 86 15.86 -1.78 -3.77
CA ALA A 86 15.64 -1.37 -5.16
C ALA A 86 14.15 -1.10 -5.45
N VAL A 87 13.27 -2.00 -5.02
CA VAL A 87 11.81 -1.86 -5.16
C VAL A 87 11.31 -0.58 -4.48
N LYS A 88 11.72 -0.33 -3.23
CA LYS A 88 11.34 0.89 -2.50
C LYS A 88 11.76 2.15 -3.25
N ARG A 89 13.02 2.22 -3.69
CA ARG A 89 13.55 3.37 -4.43
C ARG A 89 12.81 3.62 -5.75
N ASN A 90 12.50 2.56 -6.50
CA ASN A 90 11.76 2.68 -7.75
C ASN A 90 10.37 3.26 -7.49
N LEU A 91 9.66 2.76 -6.49
CA LEU A 91 8.36 3.28 -6.11
C LEU A 91 8.42 4.74 -5.65
N GLU A 92 9.36 5.10 -4.78
CA GLU A 92 9.61 6.48 -4.35
C GLU A 92 9.85 7.41 -5.55
N THR A 93 10.63 6.96 -6.53
CA THR A 93 10.93 7.73 -7.73
C THR A 93 9.68 7.92 -8.59
N SER A 94 8.91 6.85 -8.83
CA SER A 94 7.70 6.89 -9.63
C SER A 94 6.61 7.76 -9.00
N VAL A 95 6.37 7.63 -7.69
CA VAL A 95 5.39 8.45 -6.95
C VAL A 95 5.83 9.92 -6.90
N ARG A 96 7.12 10.21 -6.70
CA ARG A 96 7.65 11.58 -6.73
C ARG A 96 7.48 12.21 -8.10
N LYS A 97 7.73 11.47 -9.19
CA LYS A 97 7.49 11.94 -10.56
C LYS A 97 6.02 12.26 -10.80
N ALA A 98 5.11 11.37 -10.37
CA ALA A 98 3.67 11.59 -10.46
C ALA A 98 3.23 12.86 -9.71
N SER A 99 3.72 13.04 -8.48
CA SER A 99 3.39 14.21 -7.64
C SER A 99 3.87 15.52 -8.27
N LYS A 100 5.12 15.57 -8.75
CA LYS A 100 5.67 16.75 -9.43
C LYS A 100 4.93 17.07 -10.74
N LYS A 101 4.54 16.04 -11.48
CA LYS A 101 3.75 16.22 -12.70
C LYS A 101 2.36 16.78 -12.38
N PHE A 102 1.72 16.28 -11.33
CA PHE A 102 0.44 16.81 -10.86
C PHE A 102 0.54 18.28 -10.47
N GLU A 103 1.57 18.68 -9.72
CA GLU A 103 1.86 20.09 -9.41
C GLU A 103 1.94 20.94 -10.70
N ALA A 104 2.75 20.51 -11.67
CA ALA A 104 2.92 21.23 -12.93
C ALA A 104 1.65 21.25 -13.82
N ASP A 105 0.83 20.20 -13.76
CA ASP A 105 -0.45 20.13 -14.48
C ASP A 105 -1.51 21.02 -13.81
N MET A 106 -1.47 21.17 -12.48
CA MET A 106 -2.33 22.09 -11.72
C MET A 106 -2.02 23.55 -12.01
N ASP A 107 -0.75 23.93 -12.19
CA ASP A 107 -0.37 25.30 -12.59
C ASP A 107 -0.97 25.73 -13.94
N LYS A 108 -1.24 24.77 -14.82
CA LYS A 108 -1.81 24.99 -16.16
C LYS A 108 -3.31 24.70 -16.20
N PHE A 109 -3.87 24.23 -15.10
CA PHE A 109 -5.24 23.76 -15.07
C PHE A 109 -6.21 24.93 -15.23
N THR A 110 -7.15 24.76 -16.15
CA THR A 110 -8.28 25.67 -16.32
C THR A 110 -9.56 24.88 -16.11
N LEU A 111 -10.46 25.41 -15.29
CA LEU A 111 -11.74 24.77 -15.04
C LEU A 111 -12.54 24.70 -16.36
N PRO A 112 -13.12 23.54 -16.72
CA PRO A 112 -13.94 23.42 -17.91
C PRO A 112 -15.12 24.41 -17.85
N LYS A 113 -15.08 25.44 -18.69
CA LYS A 113 -16.17 26.40 -18.85
C LYS A 113 -17.27 25.72 -19.67
N ASN A 114 -18.26 25.13 -18.98
CA ASN A 114 -19.38 24.40 -19.57
C ASN A 114 -18.98 23.21 -20.44
N GLN A 115 -18.92 22.01 -19.85
CA GLN A 115 -19.36 20.84 -20.60
C GLN A 115 -20.88 20.69 -20.41
N PRO A 116 -21.68 20.63 -21.48
CA PRO A 116 -23.03 20.12 -21.35
C PRO A 116 -22.90 18.71 -20.77
N GLN A 117 -23.67 18.40 -19.71
CA GLN A 117 -23.79 17.05 -19.19
C GLN A 117 -23.82 16.08 -20.37
N ALA A 118 -22.76 15.29 -20.54
CA ALA A 118 -22.74 14.27 -21.56
C ALA A 118 -23.97 13.41 -21.27
N LYS A 119 -24.96 13.47 -22.17
CA LYS A 119 -26.14 12.61 -22.11
C LYS A 119 -25.60 11.20 -21.91
N ALA A 120 -26.11 10.52 -20.88
CA ALA A 120 -25.83 9.11 -20.62
C ALA A 120 -26.04 8.32 -21.91
N GLY A 121 -24.95 8.11 -22.64
CA GLY A 121 -24.93 7.50 -23.95
C GLY A 121 -24.78 6.02 -23.76
N THR A 122 -25.89 5.29 -23.90
CA THR A 122 -25.98 3.85 -24.18
C THR A 122 -25.32 2.89 -23.17
N PRO A 123 -26.06 1.91 -22.62
CA PRO A 123 -25.47 0.87 -21.81
C PRO A 123 -24.61 -0.04 -22.70
N SER A 124 -23.32 0.24 -22.79
CA SER A 124 -22.35 -0.72 -23.32
C SER A 124 -22.40 -1.96 -22.42
N GLN A 125 -22.60 -3.11 -23.07
CA GLN A 125 -22.73 -4.41 -22.46
C GLN A 125 -21.65 -4.64 -21.41
N LYS A 126 -22.09 -4.97 -20.19
CA LYS A 126 -21.23 -5.45 -19.10
C LYS A 126 -20.59 -6.77 -19.52
N SER A 127 -19.43 -6.71 -20.16
CA SER A 127 -18.52 -7.85 -20.17
C SER A 127 -17.98 -8.00 -18.75
N SER A 128 -18.31 -9.12 -18.14
CA SER A 128 -17.88 -9.48 -16.79
C SER A 128 -16.37 -9.74 -16.77
N ILE A 129 -15.58 -8.69 -16.67
CA ILE A 129 -14.20 -8.76 -16.19
C ILE A 129 -14.05 -7.59 -15.23
N LYS A 130 -13.93 -7.89 -13.93
CA LYS A 130 -13.58 -6.95 -12.86
C LYS A 130 -12.12 -6.47 -13.05
N GLN A 131 -11.82 -5.83 -14.17
CA GLN A 131 -10.58 -5.07 -14.29
C GLN A 131 -10.80 -3.77 -13.54
N GLU A 132 -9.90 -3.51 -12.60
CA GLU A 132 -9.76 -2.27 -11.82
C GLU A 132 -9.52 -1.11 -12.79
N GLN A 133 -10.58 -0.63 -13.43
CA GLN A 133 -10.53 0.53 -14.30
C GLN A 133 -10.64 1.80 -13.45
N PRO A 134 -9.89 2.86 -13.80
CA PRO A 134 -10.00 4.14 -13.11
C PRO A 134 -11.43 4.70 -13.24
N PRO A 135 -11.95 5.40 -12.21
CA PRO A 135 -13.27 6.02 -12.25
C PRO A 135 -13.44 6.93 -13.48
N GLU A 136 -14.50 6.72 -14.27
CA GLU A 136 -14.78 7.50 -15.50
C GLU A 136 -14.92 9.01 -15.24
N SER A 137 -15.35 9.38 -14.04
CA SER A 137 -15.46 10.74 -13.54
C SER A 137 -14.11 11.46 -13.42
N LEU A 138 -12.98 10.75 -13.34
CA LEU A 138 -11.65 11.38 -13.43
C LEU A 138 -11.41 11.98 -14.83
N LEU A 139 -12.06 11.47 -15.88
CA LEU A 139 -11.92 11.98 -17.25
C LEU A 139 -12.44 13.42 -17.39
N GLU A 140 -13.33 13.86 -16.49
CA GLU A 140 -13.77 15.25 -16.44
C GLU A 140 -12.62 16.20 -16.04
N PHE A 141 -11.64 15.69 -15.29
CA PHE A 141 -10.56 16.49 -14.71
C PHE A 141 -9.18 15.92 -15.08
N TYR A 142 -8.62 16.42 -16.19
CA TYR A 142 -7.34 15.96 -16.73
C TYR A 142 -6.21 15.81 -15.69
N PRO A 143 -5.95 16.79 -14.77
CA PRO A 143 -4.88 16.63 -13.79
C PRO A 143 -5.05 15.42 -12.87
N LEU A 144 -6.28 15.10 -12.47
CA LEU A 144 -6.56 13.95 -11.61
C LEU A 144 -6.43 12.63 -12.36
N ALA A 145 -6.92 12.56 -13.60
CA ALA A 145 -6.77 11.39 -14.45
C ALA A 145 -5.29 11.07 -14.72
N GLU A 146 -4.52 12.09 -15.10
CA GLU A 146 -3.10 11.96 -15.39
C GLU A 146 -2.29 11.58 -14.14
N TYR A 147 -2.60 12.18 -12.99
CA TYR A 147 -1.97 11.83 -11.72
C TYR A 147 -2.27 10.38 -11.31
N CYS A 148 -3.54 9.95 -11.41
CA CYS A 148 -3.96 8.58 -11.19
C CYS A 148 -3.17 7.60 -12.06
N ASN A 149 -3.09 7.87 -13.37
CA ASN A 149 -2.37 7.02 -14.31
C ASN A 149 -0.88 6.90 -13.96
N ASN A 150 -0.24 8.02 -13.60
CA ASN A 150 1.17 8.01 -13.23
C ASN A 150 1.44 7.24 -11.92
N LEU A 151 0.53 7.29 -10.93
CA LEU A 151 0.60 6.44 -9.74
C LEU A 151 0.41 4.96 -10.08
N LEU A 152 -0.54 4.63 -10.96
CA LEU A 152 -0.77 3.26 -11.42
C LEU A 152 0.44 2.69 -12.14
N VAL A 153 1.13 3.48 -12.97
CA VAL A 153 2.38 3.03 -13.61
C VAL A 153 3.39 2.57 -12.57
N GLY A 154 3.61 3.35 -11.51
CA GLY A 154 4.51 2.98 -10.41
C GLY A 154 4.08 1.72 -9.66
N LEU A 155 2.78 1.55 -9.40
CA LEU A 155 2.25 0.34 -8.76
C LEU A 155 2.32 -0.90 -9.66
N ASN A 156 2.16 -0.72 -10.96
CA ASN A 156 2.21 -1.81 -11.93
C ASN A 156 3.62 -2.40 -12.06
N GLU A 157 4.66 -1.59 -11.89
CA GLU A 157 6.06 -2.07 -11.84
C GLU A 157 6.30 -3.06 -10.67
N LEU A 158 5.49 -2.99 -9.61
CA LEU A 158 5.60 -3.88 -8.45
C LEU A 158 4.93 -5.25 -8.67
N ARG A 159 4.01 -5.39 -9.62
CA ARG A 159 3.13 -6.58 -9.68
C ARG A 159 3.87 -7.92 -9.80
N LEU A 160 5.00 -7.94 -10.52
CA LEU A 160 5.83 -9.15 -10.68
C LEU A 160 6.87 -9.32 -9.56
N CYS A 161 7.08 -8.29 -8.73
CA CYS A 161 8.09 -8.24 -7.69
C CYS A 161 7.65 -7.26 -6.57
N ALA A 162 6.71 -7.69 -5.74
CA ALA A 162 6.21 -6.92 -4.59
C ALA A 162 6.56 -7.63 -3.28
N PRO A 163 7.76 -7.40 -2.71
CA PRO A 163 8.10 -7.96 -1.41
C PRO A 163 7.14 -7.45 -0.35
N LEU A 164 6.60 -8.35 0.48
CA LEU A 164 5.65 -8.01 1.53
C LEU A 164 6.18 -6.94 2.51
N ALA A 165 7.49 -6.94 2.75
CA ALA A 165 8.19 -5.96 3.57
C ALA A 165 8.12 -4.51 3.02
N CYS A 166 7.69 -4.33 1.77
CA CYS A 166 7.49 -3.01 1.16
C CYS A 166 6.06 -2.47 1.36
N ALA A 167 5.10 -3.30 1.76
CA ALA A 167 3.69 -2.91 1.80
C ALA A 167 3.41 -1.69 2.70
N PRO A 168 3.93 -1.60 3.94
CA PRO A 168 3.72 -0.43 4.80
C PRO A 168 4.32 0.84 4.19
N HIS A 169 5.52 0.73 3.62
CA HIS A 169 6.21 1.86 3.00
C HIS A 169 5.50 2.35 1.73
N ALA A 170 4.94 1.44 0.93
CA ALA A 170 4.13 1.81 -0.24
C ALA A 170 2.87 2.58 0.18
N ALA A 171 2.21 2.15 1.26
CA ALA A 171 1.03 2.82 1.80
C ALA A 171 1.35 4.25 2.29
N THR A 172 2.40 4.40 3.10
CA THR A 172 2.81 5.72 3.61
C THR A 172 3.21 6.65 2.48
N LEU A 173 3.96 6.15 1.49
CA LEU A 173 4.40 6.94 0.35
C LEU A 173 3.23 7.42 -0.53
N LEU A 174 2.23 6.57 -0.78
CA LEU A 174 1.01 6.97 -1.48
C LEU A 174 0.21 7.98 -0.67
N GLN A 175 0.07 7.77 0.64
CA GLN A 175 -0.63 8.69 1.52
C GLN A 175 0.03 10.08 1.53
N ASP A 176 1.36 10.13 1.64
CA ASP A 176 2.12 11.39 1.61
C ASP A 176 1.96 12.11 0.27
N SER A 177 1.97 11.37 -0.84
CA SER A 177 1.74 11.90 -2.18
C SER A 177 0.34 12.47 -2.33
N LEU A 178 -0.70 11.73 -1.92
CA LEU A 178 -2.09 12.17 -1.96
C LEU A 178 -2.32 13.38 -1.05
N THR A 179 -1.75 13.37 0.16
CA THR A 179 -1.84 14.51 1.08
C THR A 179 -1.17 15.75 0.48
N THR A 180 -0.03 15.58 -0.20
CA THR A 180 0.64 16.66 -0.92
C THR A 180 -0.24 17.17 -2.07
N ALA A 181 -0.85 16.28 -2.85
CA ALA A 181 -1.80 16.65 -3.90
C ALA A 181 -2.98 17.45 -3.33
N ALA A 182 -3.55 17.07 -2.19
CA ALA A 182 -4.62 17.84 -1.52
C ALA A 182 -4.17 19.27 -1.16
N ARG A 183 -2.94 19.45 -0.68
CA ARG A 183 -2.38 20.79 -0.41
C ARG A 183 -2.19 21.61 -1.68
N VAL A 184 -1.77 20.99 -2.77
CA VAL A 184 -1.63 21.65 -4.09
C VAL A 184 -2.99 22.11 -4.60
N ILE A 185 -4.03 21.27 -4.47
CA ILE A 185 -5.41 21.61 -4.81
C ILE A 185 -5.89 22.82 -4.01
N LEU A 186 -5.62 22.84 -2.70
CA LEU A 186 -5.95 23.98 -1.83
C LEU A 186 -5.19 25.26 -2.25
N ALA A 187 -3.90 25.15 -2.57
CA ALA A 187 -3.09 26.29 -2.99
C ALA A 187 -3.66 26.91 -4.29
N PHE A 188 -3.99 26.08 -5.28
CA PHE A 188 -4.67 26.50 -6.50
C PHE A 188 -5.99 27.21 -6.21
N TYR A 189 -6.83 26.65 -5.33
CA TYR A 189 -8.10 27.29 -4.96
C TYR A 189 -7.87 28.68 -4.37
N ARG A 190 -6.95 28.82 -3.41
CA ARG A 190 -6.66 30.11 -2.77
C ARG A 190 -6.17 31.17 -3.74
N GLN A 191 -5.40 30.78 -4.75
CA GLN A 191 -4.91 31.68 -5.78
C GLN A 191 -6.03 32.16 -6.71
N GLU A 192 -6.94 31.28 -7.11
CA GLU A 192 -7.95 31.57 -8.14
C GLU A 192 -9.32 31.98 -7.57
N GLN A 193 -9.60 31.78 -6.28
CA GLN A 193 -10.95 31.92 -5.67
C GLN A 193 -11.66 33.25 -5.97
N GLN A 194 -10.91 34.35 -6.11
CA GLN A 194 -11.45 35.68 -6.41
C GLN A 194 -11.86 35.85 -7.88
N ALA A 195 -11.18 35.15 -8.80
CA ALA A 195 -11.43 35.20 -10.22
C ALA A 195 -12.50 34.18 -10.68
N LEU A 196 -12.76 33.13 -9.90
CA LEU A 196 -13.73 32.09 -10.25
C LEU A 196 -15.18 32.59 -10.22
N SER A 197 -15.88 32.37 -11.32
CA SER A 197 -17.33 32.52 -11.42
C SER A 197 -18.07 31.47 -10.58
N LYS A 198 -19.37 31.69 -10.32
CA LYS A 198 -20.23 30.73 -9.61
C LYS A 198 -20.19 29.29 -10.20
N PRO A 199 -20.36 29.08 -11.53
CA PRO A 199 -20.30 27.73 -12.09
C PRO A 199 -18.90 27.10 -12.01
N GLU A 200 -17.82 27.90 -12.04
CA GLU A 200 -16.47 27.39 -11.86
C GLU A 200 -16.20 26.96 -10.41
N LYS A 201 -16.78 27.65 -9.42
CA LYS A 201 -16.73 27.22 -8.00
C LYS A 201 -17.46 25.90 -7.78
N GLU A 202 -18.60 25.68 -8.43
CA GLU A 202 -19.31 24.40 -8.42
C GLU A 202 -18.49 23.31 -9.13
N GLY A 203 -17.88 23.61 -10.27
CA GLY A 203 -16.94 22.71 -10.96
C GLY A 203 -15.76 22.30 -10.08
N PHE A 204 -15.19 23.25 -9.33
CA PHE A 204 -14.10 22.98 -8.39
C PHE A 204 -14.53 22.14 -7.20
N SER A 205 -15.76 22.32 -6.71
CA SER A 205 -16.33 21.46 -5.66
C SER A 205 -16.46 20.01 -6.14
N ARG A 206 -16.87 19.80 -7.40
CA ARG A 206 -16.89 18.48 -8.04
C ARG A 206 -15.50 17.89 -8.24
N PHE A 207 -14.50 18.71 -8.56
CA PHE A 207 -13.10 18.30 -8.61
C PHE A 207 -12.63 17.78 -7.24
N CYS A 208 -12.89 18.50 -6.16
CA CYS A 208 -12.52 18.08 -4.79
C CYS A 208 -13.22 16.78 -4.39
N LEU A 209 -14.51 16.65 -4.70
CA LEU A 209 -15.27 15.41 -4.49
C LEU A 209 -14.67 14.23 -5.26
N CYS A 210 -14.31 14.43 -6.53
CA CYS A 210 -13.68 13.40 -7.35
C CYS A 210 -12.35 12.93 -6.75
N PHE A 211 -11.52 13.87 -6.27
CA PHE A 211 -10.29 13.54 -5.56
C PHE A 211 -10.57 12.73 -4.28
N GLY A 212 -11.44 13.21 -3.39
CA GLY A 212 -11.68 12.61 -2.08
C GLY A 212 -12.47 11.29 -2.11
N GLU A 213 -13.57 11.23 -2.86
CA GLU A 213 -14.52 10.11 -2.85
C GLU A 213 -14.23 9.04 -3.91
N GLN A 214 -13.40 9.35 -4.91
CA GLN A 214 -13.16 8.43 -6.01
C GLN A 214 -11.68 8.09 -6.16
N LEU A 215 -10.79 9.08 -6.25
CA LEU A 215 -9.37 8.81 -6.44
C LEU A 215 -8.75 8.14 -5.21
N VAL A 216 -8.95 8.68 -4.00
CA VAL A 216 -8.36 8.12 -2.77
C VAL A 216 -8.82 6.67 -2.52
N PRO A 217 -10.13 6.34 -2.54
CA PRO A 217 -10.58 4.95 -2.38
C PRO A 217 -10.16 4.04 -3.53
N TYR A 218 -9.99 4.58 -4.74
CA TYR A 218 -9.45 3.81 -5.86
C TYR A 218 -7.97 3.46 -5.65
N MET A 219 -7.15 4.41 -5.20
CA MET A 219 -5.74 4.15 -4.85
C MET A 219 -5.59 3.13 -3.72
N GLN A 220 -6.48 3.16 -2.72
CA GLN A 220 -6.54 2.11 -1.69
C GLN A 220 -6.75 0.72 -2.30
N ARG A 221 -7.71 0.59 -3.23
CA ARG A 221 -7.99 -0.68 -3.92
C ARG A 221 -6.80 -1.13 -4.75
N CYS A 222 -6.14 -0.23 -5.47
CA CYS A 222 -4.93 -0.57 -6.24
C CYS A 222 -3.78 -1.01 -5.34
N LEU A 223 -3.59 -0.38 -4.18
CA LEU A 223 -2.61 -0.81 -3.19
C LEU A 223 -2.92 -2.23 -2.69
N HIS A 224 -4.18 -2.53 -2.38
CA HIS A 224 -4.61 -3.86 -1.94
C HIS A 224 -4.59 -4.92 -3.05
N ALA A 225 -4.69 -4.51 -4.31
CA ALA A 225 -4.50 -5.41 -5.45
C ALA A 225 -3.05 -5.88 -5.57
N VAL A 226 -2.09 -5.01 -5.24
CA VAL A 226 -0.66 -5.36 -5.19
C VAL A 226 -0.31 -6.10 -3.90
N TYR A 227 -0.81 -5.63 -2.76
CA TYR A 227 -0.56 -6.21 -1.44
C TYR A 227 -1.87 -6.64 -0.79
N LYS A 228 -2.24 -7.91 -0.95
CA LYS A 228 -3.52 -8.40 -0.44
C LYS A 228 -3.54 -8.37 1.09
N PRO A 229 -4.55 -7.74 1.73
CA PRO A 229 -4.66 -7.70 3.18
C PRO A 229 -4.67 -9.09 3.84
N SER A 230 -5.26 -10.09 3.18
CA SER A 230 -5.28 -11.47 3.66
C SER A 230 -3.89 -12.11 3.72
N GLU A 231 -3.03 -11.85 2.73
CA GLU A 231 -1.66 -12.37 2.67
C GLU A 231 -0.78 -11.71 3.74
N ILE A 232 -0.93 -10.40 3.93
CA ILE A 232 -0.24 -9.65 5.00
C ILE A 232 -0.69 -10.16 6.38
N ALA A 233 -2.00 -10.26 6.60
CA ALA A 233 -2.57 -10.70 7.87
C ALA A 233 -2.09 -12.12 8.23
N ALA A 234 -2.12 -13.04 7.27
CA ALA A 234 -1.61 -14.40 7.45
C ALA A 234 -0.10 -14.42 7.79
N HIS A 235 0.72 -13.59 7.14
CA HIS A 235 2.16 -13.53 7.42
C HIS A 235 2.46 -12.96 8.82
N LEU A 236 1.64 -12.02 9.30
CA LEU A 236 1.80 -11.42 10.62
C LEU A 236 1.10 -12.20 11.75
N GLY A 237 0.34 -13.26 11.42
CA GLY A 237 -0.47 -13.99 12.39
C GLY A 237 -1.63 -13.17 12.97
N LEU A 238 -2.15 -12.21 12.20
CA LEU A 238 -3.24 -11.30 12.60
C LEU A 238 -4.51 -11.59 11.80
N SER A 239 -5.65 -11.11 12.31
CA SER A 239 -6.88 -11.00 11.50
C SER A 239 -6.85 -9.76 10.60
N THR A 240 -7.59 -9.79 9.49
CA THR A 240 -7.75 -8.62 8.60
C THR A 240 -8.40 -7.43 9.33
N PHE A 241 -9.27 -7.69 10.31
CA PHE A 241 -9.85 -6.67 11.17
C PHE A 241 -8.79 -5.95 12.02
N GLN A 242 -7.89 -6.71 12.65
CA GLN A 242 -6.78 -6.13 13.42
C GLN A 242 -5.82 -5.35 12.51
N LEU A 243 -5.56 -5.84 11.30
CA LEU A 243 -4.73 -5.13 10.32
C LEU A 243 -5.33 -3.75 9.97
N GLN A 244 -6.64 -3.70 9.78
CA GLN A 244 -7.38 -2.45 9.52
C GLN A 244 -7.36 -1.52 10.74
N GLN A 245 -7.59 -2.05 11.95
CA GLN A 245 -7.55 -1.24 13.18
C GLN A 245 -6.18 -0.59 13.41
N GLN A 246 -5.10 -1.30 13.05
CA GLN A 246 -3.72 -0.80 13.14
C GLN A 246 -3.34 0.12 11.96
N GLY A 247 -4.22 0.32 10.98
CA GLY A 247 -3.94 1.15 9.79
C GLY A 247 -2.84 0.59 8.88
N LEU A 248 -2.46 -0.68 9.04
CA LEU A 248 -1.37 -1.28 8.28
C LEU A 248 -1.81 -1.50 6.84
N THR A 249 -1.20 -0.79 5.89
CA THR A 249 -1.57 -0.79 4.45
C THR A 249 -2.93 -0.17 4.12
N TYR A 250 -3.49 0.61 5.04
CA TYR A 250 -4.68 1.42 4.83
C TYR A 250 -4.29 2.90 4.76
N LEU A 251 -4.86 3.61 3.79
CA LEU A 251 -4.76 5.04 3.61
C LEU A 251 -5.78 5.70 4.53
N ASP A 252 -5.33 6.67 5.33
CA ASP A 252 -6.22 7.49 6.14
C ASP A 252 -6.85 8.57 5.25
N GLN A 253 -8.06 8.29 4.76
CA GLN A 253 -8.81 9.21 3.92
C GLN A 253 -9.04 10.56 4.62
N SER A 254 -9.28 10.56 5.94
CA SER A 254 -9.53 11.79 6.70
C SER A 254 -8.30 12.69 6.72
N MET A 255 -7.11 12.12 6.95
CA MET A 255 -5.84 12.83 6.92
C MET A 255 -5.53 13.39 5.53
N ILE A 256 -5.83 12.63 4.46
CA ILE A 256 -5.56 13.05 3.08
C ILE A 256 -6.44 14.25 2.69
N VAL A 257 -7.73 14.22 3.05
CA VAL A 257 -8.68 15.27 2.63
C VAL A 257 -8.76 16.45 3.60
N ASP A 258 -8.12 16.39 4.77
CA ASP A 258 -8.16 17.43 5.80
C ASP A 258 -7.89 18.83 5.24
N ALA A 259 -6.87 18.96 4.39
CA ALA A 259 -6.49 20.23 3.76
C ALA A 259 -7.63 20.86 2.92
N ILE A 260 -8.44 20.03 2.26
CA ILE A 260 -9.55 20.44 1.39
C ILE A 260 -10.92 20.26 2.04
N GLY A 261 -10.98 19.88 3.33
CA GLY A 261 -12.22 19.49 4.01
C GLY A 261 -13.30 20.57 3.99
N HIS A 262 -12.91 21.84 4.10
CA HIS A 262 -13.81 23.01 4.02
C HIS A 262 -14.35 23.30 2.61
N LEU A 263 -13.77 22.69 1.58
CA LEU A 263 -14.20 22.83 0.18
C LEU A 263 -15.12 21.69 -0.26
N LEU A 264 -15.26 20.66 0.57
CA LEU A 264 -16.14 19.53 0.33
C LEU A 264 -17.52 19.83 0.90
N PRO A 265 -18.62 19.46 0.21
CA PRO A 265 -19.95 19.52 0.79
C PRO A 265 -20.02 18.74 2.12
N ASP A 266 -20.87 19.17 3.06
CA ASP A 266 -20.99 18.71 4.46
C ASP A 266 -21.06 17.18 4.71
N ARG A 267 -21.08 16.33 3.68
CA ARG A 267 -21.06 14.86 3.79
C ARG A 267 -19.80 14.27 4.42
N LEU A 268 -18.71 15.03 4.54
CA LEU A 268 -17.44 14.58 5.15
C LEU A 268 -17.24 15.01 6.60
N GLN A 269 -18.05 15.92 7.12
CA GLN A 269 -18.08 16.21 8.55
C GLN A 269 -18.99 15.18 9.24
N ALA A 270 -18.49 13.97 9.47
CA ALA A 270 -19.13 13.12 10.46
C ALA A 270 -18.99 13.82 11.83
N PRO A 271 -20.08 14.20 12.52
CA PRO A 271 -19.97 14.62 13.90
C PRO A 271 -19.55 13.38 14.69
N LEU A 272 -18.50 13.49 15.49
CA LEU A 272 -18.27 12.56 16.60
C LEU A 272 -19.50 12.66 17.51
N ILE A 273 -20.48 11.76 17.32
CA ILE A 273 -21.58 11.57 18.26
C ILE A 273 -20.94 10.91 19.48
N ILE A 274 -20.56 11.74 20.44
CA ILE A 274 -20.31 11.33 21.81
C ILE A 274 -21.67 10.79 22.31
N PRO A 275 -21.81 9.50 22.65
CA PRO A 275 -23.02 9.05 23.30
C PRO A 275 -23.10 9.75 24.66
N PRO A 276 -24.24 10.38 25.02
CA PRO A 276 -24.41 10.94 26.35
C PRO A 276 -24.33 9.80 27.36
N SER A 277 -23.35 9.90 28.26
CA SER A 277 -23.25 9.09 29.46
C SER A 277 -24.51 9.29 30.29
N THR A 278 -25.35 8.27 30.37
CA THR A 278 -26.43 8.17 31.35
C THR A 278 -25.81 7.76 32.69
N PRO A 279 -25.93 8.56 33.77
CA PRO A 279 -25.78 8.05 35.11
C PRO A 279 -27.17 7.75 35.66
N THR A 280 -27.49 6.49 35.90
CA THR A 280 -28.64 6.17 36.75
C THR A 280 -28.29 4.94 37.59
N ALA A 281 -27.94 5.23 38.84
CA ALA A 281 -27.85 4.26 39.91
C ALA A 281 -29.22 3.60 40.16
N PRO A 282 -29.28 2.32 40.57
CA PRO A 282 -30.51 1.76 41.10
C PRO A 282 -30.64 2.20 42.55
N ALA A 283 -31.65 3.02 42.83
CA ALA A 283 -32.17 3.22 44.17
C ALA A 283 -32.88 1.93 44.60
N ALA A 284 -32.48 1.43 45.77
CA ALA A 284 -33.23 0.45 46.52
C ALA A 284 -34.61 1.02 46.86
N ASP A 285 -35.65 0.19 46.77
CA ASP A 285 -36.91 0.50 47.44
C ASP A 285 -37.47 -0.73 48.14
N GLU A 286 -38.04 -0.42 49.29
CA GLU A 286 -38.36 -1.29 50.41
C GLU A 286 -39.62 -2.12 50.21
N VAL A 287 -39.73 -3.10 51.10
CA VAL A 287 -40.75 -4.13 51.25
C VAL A 287 -41.99 -3.57 51.97
N GLN A 288 -43.15 -4.20 51.69
CA GLN A 288 -44.32 -4.48 52.54
C GLN A 288 -45.65 -3.85 52.06
N PRO A 289 -46.82 -4.34 52.53
CA PRO A 289 -47.41 -5.65 52.20
C PRO A 289 -48.92 -5.48 51.82
N GLU A 290 -49.57 -6.50 51.26
CA GLU A 290 -51.05 -6.48 51.25
C GLU A 290 -51.67 -7.87 51.40
N GLU A 291 -52.77 -7.87 52.14
CA GLU A 291 -53.40 -8.96 52.85
C GLU A 291 -54.20 -9.93 51.98
N THR A 292 -54.29 -11.13 52.53
CA THR A 292 -55.27 -12.20 52.30
C THR A 292 -56.72 -11.75 52.14
N THR A 293 -57.43 -12.32 51.17
CA THR A 293 -58.81 -12.76 51.36
C THR A 293 -59.06 -14.05 50.60
N GLU A 294 -59.59 -15.03 51.33
CA GLU A 294 -60.02 -16.35 50.89
C GLU A 294 -61.22 -16.25 49.94
N GLU A 295 -61.33 -17.17 48.96
CA GLU A 295 -62.51 -18.05 48.91
C GLU A 295 -62.26 -19.30 48.05
N VAL A 296 -62.79 -20.40 48.59
CA VAL A 296 -62.70 -21.81 48.20
C VAL A 296 -63.61 -22.10 47.03
N ILE A 297 -63.29 -23.11 46.19
CA ILE A 297 -64.21 -24.14 45.66
C ILE A 297 -63.41 -25.21 44.86
N THR A 298 -63.30 -26.40 45.45
CA THR A 298 -63.47 -27.79 44.92
C THR A 298 -63.67 -27.94 43.39
N THR A 299 -63.22 -28.96 42.64
CA THR A 299 -62.92 -30.41 42.78
C THR A 299 -62.45 -30.85 41.36
N GLU A 300 -61.58 -31.83 41.13
CA GLU A 300 -61.91 -33.27 40.97
C GLU A 300 -60.64 -34.09 40.70
N THR A 301 -60.65 -35.31 41.25
CA THR A 301 -59.86 -36.54 40.97
C THR A 301 -58.38 -36.61 41.30
#